data_AF-A0A6A3Z605-F1
#
_entry.id   AF-A0A6A3Z605-F1
#
_cell.length_a   1.000
_cell.length_b   1.000
_cell.length_c   1.000
_cell.angle_alpha   90.00
_cell.angle_beta   90.00
_cell.angle_gamma   90.00
#
_symmetry.space_group_name_H-M   'P 1'
#
loop_
_entity.id
_entity.type
_entity.pdbx_description
1 polymer ?
#
loop_
_entity_poly.entity_id
_entity_poly.type
_entity_poly.pdbx_seq_one_letter_code
_entity_poly.pdbx_strand_id
1 'polypeptide(L)' 'MLRDQATREPLSNVVVVVDNAPCHSRIEDVFDEAEFAGAECLRLGPYSPMLNGIENVFSAYKAAVKRYVVLQCEN' A
#
# COMPACT_ATOMS: atom_id res chain seq x y z
N MET A 1 -14.86 5.06 -6.37
CA MET A 1 -15.53 4.48 -7.56
C MET A 1 -14.46 4.18 -8.59
N LEU A 2 -14.01 2.91 -8.65
CA LEU A 2 -12.94 2.37 -9.50
C LEU A 2 -13.35 2.23 -10.99
N ARG A 3 -14.11 3.19 -11.51
CA ARG A 3 -14.82 3.08 -12.79
C ARG A 3 -14.27 3.91 -13.92
N ASP A 4 -13.17 4.63 -13.73
CA ASP A 4 -12.60 5.39 -14.84
C ASP A 4 -11.08 5.34 -14.78
N GLN A 5 -10.48 4.64 -15.74
CA GLN A 5 -9.51 5.26 -16.66
C GLN A 5 -8.86 4.19 -17.55
N ALA A 6 -8.68 4.57 -18.81
CA ALA A 6 -8.24 3.77 -19.94
C ALA A 6 -6.72 3.41 -19.91
N THR A 7 -6.17 2.99 -18.78
CA THR A 7 -4.72 2.78 -18.57
C THR A 7 -4.35 1.59 -17.66
N ARG A 8 -5.22 0.59 -17.50
CA ARG A 8 -4.91 -0.57 -16.64
C ARG A 8 -3.88 -1.48 -17.31
N GLU A 9 -2.67 -1.49 -16.80
CA GLU A 9 -1.75 -2.63 -16.96
C GLU A 9 -2.53 -3.94 -16.71
N PRO A 10 -2.27 -5.01 -17.49
CA PRO A 10 -2.89 -6.29 -17.21
C PRO A 10 -2.53 -6.71 -15.77
N LEU A 11 -3.45 -7.35 -15.05
CA LEU A 11 -3.21 -7.75 -13.66
C LEU A 11 -1.98 -8.66 -13.53
N SER A 12 -1.63 -9.39 -14.58
CA SER A 12 -0.38 -10.16 -14.69
C SER A 12 0.90 -9.35 -14.48
N ASN A 13 0.83 -8.02 -14.60
CA ASN A 13 1.95 -7.09 -14.37
C ASN A 13 1.84 -6.37 -13.02
N VAL A 14 0.87 -6.73 -12.17
CA VAL A 14 0.61 -6.07 -10.90
C VAL A 14 1.04 -6.96 -9.75
N VAL A 15 1.94 -6.43 -8.91
CA VAL A 15 2.33 -7.05 -7.64
C VAL A 15 1.84 -6.17 -6.49
N VAL A 16 1.11 -6.76 -5.56
CA VAL A 16 0.65 -6.11 -4.33
C VAL A 16 1.55 -6.55 -3.18
N VAL A 17 2.27 -5.60 -2.60
CA VAL A 17 3.17 -5.84 -1.46
C VAL A 17 2.42 -5.58 -0.16
N VAL A 18 2.41 -6.55 0.76
CA VAL A 18 1.67 -6.46 2.03
C VAL A 18 2.50 -6.87 3.24
N ASP A 19 2.19 -6.24 4.37
CA ASP A 19 2.73 -6.61 5.67
C ASP A 19 1.91 -7.73 6.33
N ASN A 20 2.28 -8.10 7.56
CA ASN A 20 1.64 -9.17 8.32
C ASN A 20 0.62 -8.68 9.34
N ALA A 21 0.01 -7.50 9.14
CA ALA A 21 -1.05 -7.04 10.02
C ALA A 21 -2.19 -8.08 10.08
N PRO A 22 -2.83 -8.30 11.25
CA PRO A 22 -3.88 -9.34 11.38
C PRO A 22 -5.06 -9.19 10.41
N CYS A 23 -5.34 -7.96 9.94
CA CYS A 23 -6.34 -7.70 8.92
C CYS A 23 -6.01 -8.28 7.54
N HIS A 24 -4.74 -8.61 7.26
CA HIS A 24 -4.27 -9.23 6.02
C HIS A 24 -4.13 -10.75 6.12
N SER A 25 -4.69 -11.37 7.17
CA SER A 25 -4.57 -12.81 7.45
C SER A 25 -5.18 -13.74 6.38
N ARG A 26 -6.08 -13.20 5.54
CA ARG A 26 -6.76 -13.94 4.47
C ARG A 26 -6.55 -13.30 3.10
N ILE A 27 -5.49 -12.53 2.94
CA ILE A 27 -5.28 -11.79 1.70
C ILE A 27 -5.04 -12.76 0.53
N GLU A 28 -4.37 -13.88 0.75
CA GLU A 28 -4.15 -14.90 -0.28
C GLU A 28 -5.47 -15.47 -0.81
N ASP A 29 -6.46 -15.73 0.06
CA ASP A 29 -7.79 -16.21 -0.34
C ASP A 29 -8.50 -15.22 -1.29
N VAL A 30 -8.24 -13.91 -1.14
CA VAL A 30 -8.79 -12.87 -2.02
C VAL A 30 -8.15 -12.94 -3.41
N PHE A 31 -6.86 -13.26 -3.51
CA PHE A 31 -6.15 -13.35 -4.80
C PHE A 31 -6.55 -14.61 -5.61
N ASP A 32 -7.17 -15.59 -4.96
CA ASP A 32 -7.79 -16.75 -5.64
C ASP A 32 -9.13 -16.41 -6.30
N GLU A 33 -9.75 -15.25 -5.99
CA GLU A 33 -11.00 -14.83 -6.61
C GLU A 33 -10.78 -14.42 -8.07
N ALA A 34 -11.74 -14.75 -8.94
CA ALA A 34 -11.63 -14.51 -10.38
C ALA A 34 -11.42 -13.03 -10.77
N GLU A 35 -11.81 -12.09 -9.92
CA GLU A 35 -11.58 -10.65 -10.12
C GLU A 35 -10.10 -10.27 -10.04
N PHE A 36 -9.31 -10.99 -9.23
CA PHE A 36 -7.90 -10.70 -8.96
C PHE A 36 -6.95 -11.70 -9.63
N ALA A 37 -7.51 -12.67 -10.36
CA ALA A 37 -6.75 -13.67 -11.10
C ALA A 37 -5.69 -13.00 -12.01
N GLY A 38 -4.42 -13.35 -11.74
CA GLY A 38 -3.25 -12.83 -12.46
C GLY A 38 -2.43 -11.81 -11.68
N ALA A 39 -2.98 -11.13 -10.68
CA ALA A 39 -2.18 -10.30 -9.78
C ALA A 39 -1.33 -11.18 -8.83
N GLU A 40 -0.15 -10.70 -8.47
CA GLU A 40 0.71 -11.38 -7.50
C GLU A 40 0.61 -10.70 -6.12
N CYS A 41 0.48 -11.50 -5.06
CA CYS A 41 0.56 -11.02 -3.67
C CYS A 41 1.93 -11.34 -3.08
N LEU A 42 2.72 -10.31 -2.74
CA LEU A 42 4.02 -10.45 -2.09
C LEU A 42 3.92 -10.09 -0.61
N ARG A 43 3.97 -11.11 0.24
CA ARG A 43 3.98 -10.96 1.69
C ARG A 43 5.39 -10.70 2.19
N LEU A 44 5.57 -9.62 2.93
CA LEU A 44 6.85 -9.28 3.55
C LEU A 44 7.14 -10.17 4.77
N GLY A 45 8.42 -10.33 5.12
CA GLY A 45 8.81 -10.96 6.36
C GLY A 45 8.33 -10.16 7.59
N PRO A 46 8.15 -10.79 8.76
CA PRO A 46 7.87 -10.07 10.01
C PRO A 46 8.90 -8.98 10.27
N TYR A 47 8.44 -7.85 10.83
CA TYR A 47 9.30 -6.72 11.23
C TYR A 47 10.21 -6.20 10.10
N SER A 48 9.74 -6.21 8.85
CA SER A 48 10.48 -5.73 7.68
C SER A 48 9.96 -4.41 7.10
N PRO A 49 9.79 -3.32 7.90
CA PRO A 49 9.22 -2.07 7.41
C PRO A 49 10.11 -1.39 6.36
N MET A 50 11.42 -1.67 6.38
CA MET A 50 12.39 -1.15 5.41
C MET A 50 12.10 -1.62 3.97
N LEU A 51 11.36 -2.73 3.82
CA LEU A 51 10.95 -3.30 2.54
C LEU A 51 9.54 -2.87 2.13
N ASN A 52 8.81 -2.17 3.01
CA ASN A 52 7.46 -1.69 2.74
C ASN A 52 7.51 -0.25 2.22
N GLY A 53 7.37 -0.07 0.90
CA GLY A 53 7.51 1.23 0.25
C GLY A 53 6.57 2.33 0.78
N ILE A 54 5.40 1.96 1.32
CA ILE A 54 4.43 2.93 1.87
C ILE A 54 4.95 3.63 3.14
N GLU A 55 5.88 3.01 3.88
CA GLU A 55 6.49 3.61 5.07
C GLU A 55 7.25 4.88 4.72
N ASN A 56 7.93 4.91 3.56
CA ASN A 56 8.62 6.10 3.07
C ASN A 56 7.63 7.23 2.72
N VAL A 57 6.51 6.87 2.08
CA VAL A 57 5.43 7.82 1.74
C VAL A 57 4.85 8.44 3.02
N PHE A 58 4.52 7.62 4.01
CA PHE A 58 4.00 8.13 5.28
C PHE A 58 5.04 8.91 6.08
N SER A 59 6.32 8.55 6.01
CA SER A 59 7.40 9.32 6.64
C SER A 59 7.46 10.74 6.07
N ALA A 60 7.48 10.86 4.73
CA ALA A 60 7.48 12.16 4.05
C ALA A 60 6.22 12.98 4.37
N TYR A 61 5.05 12.34 4.33
CA TYR A 61 3.77 12.97 4.67
C TYR A 61 3.76 13.49 6.12
N LYS A 62 4.12 12.65 7.09
CA LYS A 62 4.19 13.03 8.52
C LYS A 62 5.14 14.21 8.73
N ALA A 63 6.28 14.24 8.03
CA ALA A 63 7.21 15.36 8.12
C ALA A 63 6.60 16.66 7.58
N ALA A 64 5.84 16.60 6.49
CA ALA A 64 5.13 17.76 5.95
C ALA A 64 4.05 18.28 6.91
N VAL A 65 3.24 17.38 7.49
CA VAL A 65 2.22 17.73 8.48
C VAL A 65 2.84 18.38 9.71
N LYS A 66 3.95 17.83 10.24
CA LYS A 66 4.66 18.42 11.38
C LYS A 66 5.12 19.84 11.09
N ARG A 67 5.73 20.09 9.92
CA ARG A 67 6.14 21.45 9.52
C ARG A 67 4.96 22.41 9.42
N TYR A 68 3.87 21.96 8.81
CA TYR A 68 2.65 22.76 8.71
C TYR A 68 2.13 23.15 10.09
N VAL A 69 2.00 22.19 11.01
CA VAL A 69 1.50 22.44 12.38
C VAL A 69 2.40 23.41 13.14
N VAL A 70 3.73 23.25 13.06
CA VAL A 70 4.67 24.19 13.71
C VAL A 70 4.49 25.61 13.19
N LEU A 71 4.42 25.79 11.86
CA LEU A 71 4.22 27.11 11.25
C LEU A 71 2.87 27.75 11.59
N GLN A 72 1.83 26.96 11.92
CA GLN A 72 0.55 27.50 12.37
C GLN A 72 0.55 27.88 13.86
N CYS A 73 1.40 27.29 14.69
CA CYS A 73 1.52 27.61 16.11
C CYS A 73 2.44 28.81 16.39
N GLU A 74 3.24 29.24 15.43
CA GLU A 74 4.12 30.42 15.51
C GLU A 74 3.45 31.72 15.02
N ASN A 75 2.17 31.68 14.62
CA ASN A 75 1.37 32.84 14.21
C ASN A 75 0.33 33.24 15.27
#